data_AF-A0A0Q7A5U6-F1
#
_entry.id   AF-A0A0Q7A5U6-F1
#
_cell.length_a   1.000
_cell.length_b   1.000
_cell.length_c   1.000
_cell.angle_alpha   90.00
_cell.angle_beta   90.00
_cell.angle_gamma   90.00
#
_symmetry.space_group_name_H-M   'P 1'
#
loop_
_entity.id
_entity.type
_entity.pdbx_description
1 polymer ?
#
loop_
_entity_poly.entity_id
_entity_poly.type
_entity_poly.pdbx_seq_one_letter_code
_entity_poly.pdbx_strand_id
1 'polypeptide(L)'
;MQIESQMIEGRLNAHREILISLVTEALLAPGGSNHLLRNLEQEVLLRDGSEDPGATPSAGLGRGNEKSEEIRQILDTAKERAEALRRITIGNADGAAS
;
A
#
# COMPACT_ATOMS: atom_id res chain seq x y z
N MET A 1 22.29 -5.50 -19.42
CA MET A 1 21.65 -4.26 -18.95
C MET A 1 20.14 -4.21 -19.18
N GLN A 2 19.60 -4.14 -20.40
CA GLN A 2 18.13 -3.95 -20.57
C GLN A 2 17.29 -5.15 -20.08
N ILE A 3 17.75 -6.38 -20.33
CA ILE A 3 17.10 -7.61 -19.82
C ILE A 3 17.14 -7.67 -18.29
N GLU A 4 18.22 -7.19 -17.67
CA GLU A 4 18.36 -7.19 -16.20
C GLU A 4 17.42 -6.18 -15.54
N SER A 5 17.21 -5.00 -16.13
CA SER A 5 16.22 -4.02 -15.64
C SER A 5 14.81 -4.59 -15.65
N GLN A 6 14.41 -5.19 -16.78
CA GLN A 6 13.08 -5.80 -16.93
C GLN A 6 12.86 -6.95 -15.95
N MET A 7 13.88 -7.76 -15.67
CA MET A 7 13.80 -8.81 -14.66
C MET A 7 13.65 -8.25 -13.25
N ILE A 8 14.37 -7.16 -12.91
CA ILE A 8 14.26 -6.50 -11.61
C ILE A 8 12.87 -5.89 -11.44
N GLU A 9 12.36 -5.18 -12.44
CA GLU A 9 11.01 -4.61 -12.47
C GLU A 9 9.94 -5.69 -12.30
N GLY A 10 10.03 -6.80 -13.04
CA GLY A 10 9.12 -7.92 -12.93
C GLY A 10 9.10 -8.53 -11.52
N ARG A 11 10.28 -8.65 -10.88
CA ARG A 11 10.38 -9.11 -9.49
C ARG A 11 9.77 -8.12 -8.53
N LEU A 12 10.06 -6.82 -8.65
CA LEU A 12 9.50 -5.79 -7.77
C LEU A 12 7.98 -5.76 -7.86
N ASN A 13 7.42 -5.82 -9.06
CA ASN A 13 5.97 -5.89 -9.28
C ASN A 13 5.36 -7.12 -8.62
N ALA A 14 6.01 -8.29 -8.72
CA ALA A 14 5.52 -9.49 -8.05
C ALA A 14 5.50 -9.34 -6.52
N HIS A 15 6.52 -8.71 -5.92
CA HIS A 15 6.52 -8.44 -4.48
C HIS A 15 5.44 -7.44 -4.09
N ARG A 16 5.24 -6.40 -4.90
CA ARG A 16 4.20 -5.40 -4.69
C ARG A 16 2.81 -6.03 -4.70
N GLU A 17 2.52 -6.93 -5.64
CA GLU A 17 1.23 -7.65 -5.68
C GLU A 17 1.02 -8.56 -4.47
N ILE A 18 2.08 -9.23 -3.98
CA ILE A 18 2.01 -10.02 -2.75
C ILE A 18 1.70 -9.13 -1.56
N LEU A 19 2.37 -7.98 -1.43
CA LEU A 19 2.15 -7.04 -0.33
C LEU A 19 0.73 -6.46 -0.36
N ILE A 20 0.25 -6.04 -1.53
CA ILE A 20 -1.15 -5.57 -1.70
C ILE A 20 -2.12 -6.65 -1.23
N SER A 21 -1.90 -7.91 -1.62
CA SER A 21 -2.77 -9.02 -1.24
C SER A 21 -2.77 -9.25 0.28
N LEU A 22 -1.59 -9.25 0.92
CA LEU A 22 -1.48 -9.40 2.38
C LEU A 22 -2.14 -8.25 3.15
N VAL A 23 -1.96 -7.01 2.71
CA VAL A 23 -2.58 -5.83 3.33
C VAL A 23 -4.09 -5.86 3.13
N THR A 24 -4.57 -6.30 1.97
CA THR A 24 -6.01 -6.47 1.70
C THR A 24 -6.63 -7.47 2.68
N GLU A 25 -6.02 -8.64 2.87
CA GLU A 25 -6.48 -9.65 3.83
C GLU A 25 -6.47 -9.09 5.27
N ALA A 26 -5.41 -8.36 5.64
CA ALA A 26 -5.31 -7.71 6.94
C ALA A 26 -6.44 -6.69 7.19
N LEU A 27 -6.88 -5.97 6.15
CA LEU A 27 -8.00 -5.01 6.21
C LEU A 27 -9.37 -5.70 6.30
N LEU A 28 -9.50 -6.93 5.81
CA LEU A 28 -10.75 -7.68 5.82
C LEU A 28 -10.95 -8.49 7.10
N ALA A 29 -9.86 -8.84 7.80
CA ALA A 29 -9.91 -9.65 9.02
C ALA A 29 -10.60 -8.92 10.20
N PRO A 30 -11.64 -9.52 10.83
CA PRO A 30 -12.26 -8.96 12.04
C PRO A 30 -11.26 -8.87 13.20
N GLY A 31 -11.06 -7.66 13.74
CA GLY A 31 -10.04 -7.41 14.77
C GLY A 31 -8.58 -7.48 14.26
N GLY A 32 -8.38 -7.58 12.95
CA GLY A 32 -7.10 -7.81 12.31
C GLY A 32 -6.15 -6.60 12.34
N SER A 33 -4.87 -6.90 12.59
CA SER A 33 -3.67 -6.16 12.20
C SER A 33 -3.63 -4.63 12.40
N ASN A 34 -4.41 -4.08 13.33
CA ASN A 34 -4.43 -2.63 13.62
C ASN A 34 -3.02 -2.05 13.86
N HIS A 35 -2.15 -2.83 14.52
CA HIS A 35 -0.76 -2.43 14.73
C HIS A 35 0.04 -2.34 13.42
N LEU A 36 -0.11 -3.31 12.51
CA LEU A 36 0.53 -3.30 11.19
C LEU A 36 0.08 -2.08 10.38
N LEU A 37 -1.24 -1.89 10.27
CA LEU A 37 -1.81 -0.80 9.48
C LEU A 37 -1.39 0.57 10.04
N ARG A 38 -1.46 0.74 11.36
CA ARG A 38 -1.01 1.96 12.03
C ARG A 38 0.46 2.25 11.76
N ASN A 39 1.33 1.25 11.83
CA ASN A 39 2.77 1.45 11.59
C ASN A 39 3.04 1.87 10.13
N LEU A 40 2.34 1.25 9.17
CA LEU A 40 2.44 1.62 7.76
C LEU A 40 1.95 3.05 7.51
N GLU A 41 0.85 3.46 8.14
CA GLU A 41 0.33 4.84 8.03
C GLU A 41 1.27 5.86 8.68
N GLN A 42 1.91 5.52 9.79
CA GLN A 42 2.91 6.38 10.43
C GLN A 42 4.16 6.61 9.55
N GLU A 43 4.63 5.59 8.84
CA GLU A 43 5.75 5.71 7.89
C GLU A 43 5.42 6.66 6.70
N VAL A 44 4.15 6.75 6.33
CA VAL A 44 3.67 7.71 5.32
C VAL A 44 3.61 9.12 5.91
N LEU A 45 3.00 9.28 7.09
CA LEU A 45 2.76 10.58 7.73
C LEU A 45 4.02 11.28 8.23
N LEU A 46 4.98 10.54 8.80
CA LEU A 46 6.23 11.11 9.33
C LEU A 46 7.01 11.88 8.26
N ARG A 47 6.82 11.51 6.99
CA ARG A 47 7.54 12.06 5.86
C ARG A 47 6.86 13.28 5.24
N ASP A 48 5.53 13.24 5.13
CA ASP A 48 4.72 14.35 4.62
C ASP A 48 4.90 15.63 5.47
N GLY A 49 4.99 15.48 6.79
CA GLY A 49 5.25 16.58 7.72
C GLY A 49 6.70 17.07 7.78
N SER A 50 7.62 16.50 7.00
CA SER A 50 9.05 16.83 7.03
C SER A 50 9.53 17.73 5.87
N GLU A 51 8.64 18.11 4.96
CA GLU A 51 8.96 19.01 3.85
C GLU A 51 8.88 20.48 4.29
N ASP A 52 10.00 21.04 4.74
CA ASP A 52 10.18 22.48 4.95
C ASP A 52 10.11 23.20 3.59
N PRO A 53 9.17 24.15 3.36
CA PRO A 53 9.03 24.87 2.11
C PRO A 53 10.24 25.78 1.86
N GLY A 54 11.30 25.24 1.25
CA GLY A 54 12.54 25.95 0.95
C GLY A 54 13.81 25.10 1.04
N ALA A 55 13.74 23.89 1.60
CA ALA A 55 14.90 23.01 1.69
C ALA A 55 15.19 22.34 0.33
N THR A 56 16.35 22.61 -0.27
CA THR A 56 16.86 21.83 -1.40
C THR A 56 16.97 20.35 -1.01
N PRO A 57 16.37 19.40 -1.76
CA PRO A 57 16.42 17.99 -1.41
C PRO A 57 17.87 17.50 -1.37
N SER A 58 18.38 17.14 -0.19
CA SER A 58 19.66 16.45 -0.11
C SER A 58 19.51 15.00 -0.59
N ALA A 59 20.55 14.39 -1.15
CA ALA A 59 20.50 13.03 -1.70
C ALA A 59 20.06 11.93 -0.69
N GLY A 60 20.15 12.21 0.62
CA GLY A 60 19.60 11.35 1.68
C GLY A 60 18.08 11.45 1.85
N LEU A 61 17.48 12.58 1.45
CA LEU A 61 16.04 12.83 1.51
C LEU A 61 15.29 12.11 0.36
N GLY A 62 15.91 12.00 -0.82
CA GLY A 62 15.31 11.37 -2.00
C GLY A 62 14.97 9.88 -1.86
N ARG A 63 15.87 9.06 -1.27
CA ARG A 63 15.63 7.61 -1.11
C ARG A 63 14.53 7.25 -0.13
N GLY A 64 14.32 8.07 0.90
CA GLY A 64 13.17 7.87 1.75
C GLY A 64 11.85 8.20 1.03
N ASN A 65 11.88 9.13 0.03
CA ASN A 65 10.64 9.63 -0.59
C ASN A 65 10.04 8.50 -1.42
N GLU A 66 10.91 7.83 -2.17
CA GLU A 66 10.59 6.62 -2.93
C GLU A 66 10.00 5.52 -2.04
N LYS A 67 10.57 5.28 -0.84
CA LYS A 67 10.05 4.28 0.10
C LYS A 67 8.66 4.63 0.62
N SER A 68 8.46 5.84 1.14
CA SER A 68 7.16 6.26 1.70
C SER A 68 6.08 6.32 0.62
N GLU A 69 6.43 6.73 -0.59
CA GLU A 69 5.53 6.73 -1.75
C GLU A 69 5.12 5.31 -2.13
N GLU A 70 6.05 4.37 -2.18
CA GLU A 70 5.74 2.96 -2.45
C GLU A 70 4.78 2.38 -1.38
N ILE A 71 5.02 2.69 -0.10
CA ILE A 71 4.14 2.26 0.99
C ILE A 71 2.74 2.86 0.83
N ARG A 72 2.64 4.16 0.52
CA ARG A 72 1.37 4.85 0.28
C ARG A 72 0.58 4.17 -0.84
N GLN A 73 1.22 3.96 -1.99
CA GLN A 73 0.55 3.35 -3.13
C GLN A 73 0.10 1.91 -2.85
N ILE A 74 0.88 1.11 -2.13
CA ILE A 74 0.48 -0.23 -1.70
C ILE A 74 -0.75 -0.17 -0.79
N LEU A 75 -0.76 0.74 0.19
CA LEU A 75 -1.88 0.91 1.11
C LEU A 75 -3.15 1.33 0.38
N ASP A 76 -3.06 2.31 -0.52
CA ASP A 76 -4.21 2.84 -1.25
C ASP A 76 -4.82 1.77 -2.15
N THR A 77 -3.99 1.05 -2.93
CA THR A 77 -4.48 -0.06 -3.76
C THR A 77 -5.11 -1.18 -2.93
N ALA A 78 -4.53 -1.51 -1.77
CA ALA A 78 -5.10 -2.52 -0.88
C ALA A 78 -6.44 -2.07 -0.26
N LYS A 79 -6.57 -0.79 0.11
CA LYS A 79 -7.82 -0.19 0.61
C LYS A 79 -8.92 -0.25 -0.44
N GLU A 80 -8.63 0.17 -1.68
CA GLU A 80 -9.56 0.08 -2.81
C GLU A 80 -10.01 -1.36 -3.08
N ARG A 81 -9.05 -2.30 -3.10
CA ARG A 81 -9.34 -3.74 -3.31
C ARG A 81 -10.21 -4.30 -2.18
N ALA A 82 -9.90 -4.00 -0.92
CA ALA A 82 -10.69 -4.43 0.22
C ALA A 82 -12.13 -3.88 0.18
N GLU A 83 -12.29 -2.61 -0.19
CA GLU A 83 -13.61 -1.99 -0.33
C GLU A 83 -14.44 -2.68 -1.44
N ALA A 84 -13.83 -2.94 -2.59
CA ALA A 84 -14.47 -3.68 -3.68
C ALA A 84 -14.94 -5.07 -3.25
N LEU A 85 -14.11 -5.81 -2.52
CA LEU A 85 -14.46 -7.13 -2.00
C LEU A 85 -15.61 -7.07 -0.97
N ARG A 86 -15.61 -6.07 -0.07
CA ARG A 86 -16.73 -5.87 0.87
C ARG A 86 -18.05 -5.62 0.13
N ARG A 87 -18.06 -4.80 -0.92
CA ARG A 87 -19.27 -4.53 -1.73
C ARG A 87 -19.80 -5.80 -2.39
N ILE A 88 -18.92 -6.65 -2.92
CA ILE A 88 -19.30 -7.94 -3.53
C ILE A 88 -19.94 -8.87 -2.49
N THR A 89 -19.33 -8.99 -1.31
CA THR A 89 -19.85 -9.85 -0.24
C THR A 89 -21.24 -9.40 0.25
N ILE A 90 -21.45 -8.09 0.40
CA ILE A 90 -22.75 -7.53 0.81
C ILE A 90 -23.81 -7.74 -0.29
N GLY A 91 -23.48 -7.43 -1.55
CA GLY A 91 -24.43 -7.61 -2.66
C GLY A 91 -24.86 -9.08 -2.85
N ASN A 92 -23.97 -10.04 -2.59
CA ASN A 92 -24.30 -11.46 -2.62
C ASN A 92 -25.21 -11.89 -1.45
N ALA A 93 -25.08 -11.25 -0.28
CA ALA A 93 -25.94 -11.54 0.88
C ALA A 93 -27.39 -11.07 0.64
N ASP A 94 -27.56 -9.90 0.01
CA ASP A 94 -28.89 -9.35 -0.30
C ASP A 94 -29.61 -10.17 -1.40
N GLY A 95 -28.87 -10.68 -2.38
CA GLY A 95 -29.42 -11.53 -3.45
C GLY A 95 -29.83 -12.94 -3.01
N ALA A 96 -29.28 -13.46 -1.90
CA ALA A 96 -29.61 -14.79 -1.38
C ALA A 96 -30.88 -14.80 -0.50
N ALA A 97 -31.39 -13.63 -0.10
CA ALA A 97 -32.57 -13.49 0.76
C ALA A 97 -33.88 -13.24 -0.01
N SER A 98 -33.87 -13.32 -1.35
CA SER A 98 -35.02 -13.09 -2.24
C SER A 98 -35.57 -14.37 -2.87
#